data_AF-A0A538Q2J7-F1
#
_entry.id   AF-A0A538Q2J7-F1
#
_cell.length_a   1.000
_cell.length_b   1.000
_cell.length_c   1.000
_cell.angle_alpha   90.00
_cell.angle_beta   90.00
_cell.angle_gamma   90.00
#
_symmetry.space_group_name_H-M   'P 1'
#
loop_
_entity.id
_entity.type
_entity.pdbx_description
1 polymer ?
#
loop_
_entity_poly.entity_id
_entity_poly.type
_entity_poly.pdbx_seq_one_letter_code
_entity_poly.pdbx_strand_id
1 'polypeptide(L)'
;MSSRLRHSAGLCFLSMVLAGACGNDNPKLVITGIEPDKGDVGGGTSVHIHGNRFRAEGPRNVKVYFGGHEAHVDRFLSDDELIVQTPGGKLNESVDVLIVFDPGGKVNLPNAFRYIEKSQTGPSVDDLNINPDKKPKK
;
A
#
# COMPACT_ATOMS: atom_id res chain seq x y z
N MET A 1 57.03 46.83 -33.04
CA MET A 1 57.46 45.71 -33.91
C MET A 1 57.06 44.43 -33.21
N SER A 2 56.23 43.51 -33.68
CA SER A 2 55.61 43.20 -34.97
C SER A 2 54.48 42.21 -34.58
N SER A 3 53.21 42.41 -34.92
CA SER A 3 52.56 42.07 -36.20
C SER A 3 51.51 40.97 -36.03
N ARG A 4 50.26 41.33 -36.38
CA ARG A 4 49.21 40.49 -37.04
C ARG A 4 48.55 39.43 -36.12
N LEU A 5 47.28 39.05 -36.26
CA LEU A 5 46.41 38.99 -37.43
C LEU A 5 44.93 38.98 -36.99
N ARG A 6 44.06 39.24 -37.95
CA ARG A 6 42.63 39.57 -37.88
C ARG A 6 41.73 38.36 -37.64
N HIS A 7 40.55 38.63 -37.08
CA HIS A 7 39.22 38.04 -37.35
C HIS A 7 39.14 36.55 -37.74
N SER A 8 38.42 35.77 -36.94
CA SER A 8 37.53 34.75 -37.48
C SER A 8 36.20 34.77 -36.73
N ALA A 9 35.17 35.19 -37.43
CA ALA A 9 33.79 34.83 -37.13
C ALA A 9 33.59 33.33 -37.38
N GLY A 10 32.60 32.74 -36.71
CA GLY A 10 32.03 31.45 -37.07
C GLY A 10 32.44 30.31 -36.15
N LEU A 11 31.57 29.96 -35.19
CA LEU A 11 30.76 28.75 -35.31
C LEU A 11 29.76 28.71 -34.15
N CYS A 12 28.49 28.91 -34.51
CA CYS A 12 27.36 28.57 -33.67
C CYS A 12 27.38 27.03 -33.50
N PHE A 13 27.81 26.54 -32.35
CA PHE A 13 27.44 25.19 -31.90
C PHE A 13 26.70 25.31 -30.58
N LEU A 14 25.48 25.80 -30.73
CA LEU A 14 24.34 25.41 -29.94
C LEU A 14 24.33 23.87 -29.82
N SER A 15 24.89 23.35 -28.74
CA SER A 15 24.56 21.99 -28.27
C SER A 15 23.86 22.12 -26.93
N MET A 16 22.70 22.77 -27.02
CA MET A 16 21.56 22.48 -26.18
C MET A 16 21.27 20.99 -26.34
N VAL A 17 21.74 20.16 -25.41
CA VAL A 17 21.31 18.77 -25.32
C VAL A 17 19.89 18.79 -24.74
N LEU A 18 18.93 19.07 -25.61
CA LEU A 18 17.56 18.60 -25.45
C LEU A 18 17.56 17.11 -25.81
N ALA A 19 17.97 16.27 -24.87
CA ALA A 19 17.50 14.89 -24.86
C ALA A 19 16.16 14.87 -24.11
N GLY A 20 15.10 15.21 -24.84
CA GLY A 20 13.77 14.80 -24.46
C GLY A 20 13.71 13.27 -24.47
N ALA A 21 13.44 12.69 -23.31
CA ALA A 21 12.78 11.39 -23.20
C ALA A 21 11.54 11.59 -22.33
N CYS A 22 10.53 12.27 -22.89
CA CYS A 22 9.15 11.91 -22.54
C CYS A 22 8.88 10.59 -23.24
N GLY A 23 8.91 9.49 -22.50
CA GLY A 23 8.69 8.17 -23.07
C GLY A 23 8.98 7.05 -22.10
N ASN A 24 8.40 7.11 -20.89
CA ASN A 24 8.16 5.89 -20.14
C ASN A 24 6.64 5.82 -19.92
N ASP A 25 5.95 5.21 -20.86
CA ASP A 25 4.65 4.59 -20.65
C ASP A 25 4.84 3.41 -19.68
N ASN A 26 5.34 3.71 -18.48
CA ASN A 26 5.49 2.72 -17.43
C ASN A 26 4.07 2.26 -17.11
N PRO A 27 3.77 0.95 -17.12
CA PRO A 27 2.46 0.48 -16.68
C PRO A 27 2.31 0.94 -15.24
N LYS A 28 1.56 2.04 -15.07
CA LYS A 28 1.48 2.76 -13.79
C LYS A 28 0.84 1.80 -12.81
N LEU A 29 1.52 1.51 -11.72
CA LEU A 29 0.91 0.86 -10.56
C LEU A 29 -0.30 1.71 -10.16
N VAL A 30 -1.48 1.10 -10.18
CA VAL A 30 -2.71 1.75 -9.75
C VAL A 30 -3.26 0.96 -8.57
N ILE A 31 -3.68 1.69 -7.54
CA ILE A 31 -4.51 1.16 -6.46
C ILE A 31 -5.89 1.74 -6.66
N THR A 32 -6.89 0.88 -6.79
CA THR A 32 -8.28 1.25 -7.05
C THR A 32 -9.10 1.36 -5.76
N GLY A 33 -8.70 0.64 -4.71
CA GLY A 33 -9.34 0.73 -3.40
C GLY A 33 -8.82 -0.30 -2.40
N ILE A 34 -9.38 -0.25 -1.19
CA ILE A 34 -9.16 -1.25 -0.14
C ILE A 34 -10.52 -1.67 0.44
N GLU A 35 -10.66 -2.93 0.83
CA GLU A 35 -11.87 -3.46 1.47
C GLU A 35 -11.52 -4.55 2.49
N PRO A 36 -12.08 -4.54 3.72
CA PRO A 36 -12.90 -3.47 4.27
C PRO A 36 -12.10 -2.17 4.54
N ASP A 37 -12.80 -1.04 4.49
CA ASP A 37 -12.29 0.30 4.86
C ASP A 37 -12.26 0.54 6.39
N LYS A 38 -12.58 -0.49 7.18
CA LYS A 38 -12.63 -0.44 8.64
C LYS A 38 -12.29 -1.78 9.26
N GLY A 39 -11.79 -1.76 10.48
CA GLY A 39 -11.47 -2.98 11.20
C GLY A 39 -11.10 -2.77 12.66
N ASP A 40 -10.80 -3.86 13.33
CA ASP A 40 -10.62 -3.90 14.77
C ASP A 40 -9.42 -3.06 15.23
N VAL A 41 -9.60 -2.31 16.31
CA VAL A 41 -8.53 -1.54 16.97
C VAL A 41 -7.36 -2.42 17.44
N GLY A 42 -7.61 -3.69 17.76
CA GLY A 42 -6.58 -4.68 18.09
C GLY A 42 -5.74 -5.16 16.89
N GLY A 43 -6.11 -4.79 15.66
CA GLY A 43 -5.44 -5.26 14.44
C GLY A 43 -5.90 -6.66 14.01
N GLY A 44 -5.19 -7.25 13.05
CA GLY A 44 -5.48 -8.58 12.52
C GLY A 44 -6.68 -8.63 11.58
N THR A 45 -7.20 -7.49 11.14
CA THR A 45 -8.25 -7.45 10.11
C THR A 45 -7.62 -7.76 8.76
N SER A 46 -8.10 -8.80 8.06
CA SER A 46 -7.71 -9.05 6.66
C SER A 46 -8.31 -7.99 5.75
N VAL A 47 -7.44 -7.23 5.08
CA VAL A 47 -7.80 -6.17 4.13
C VAL A 47 -7.29 -6.56 2.75
N HIS A 48 -8.19 -6.46 1.78
CA HIS A 48 -7.95 -6.67 0.36
C HIS A 48 -7.62 -5.32 -0.27
N ILE A 49 -6.44 -5.21 -0.85
CA ILE A 49 -6.00 -4.04 -1.60
C ILE A 49 -6.15 -4.36 -3.07
N HIS A 50 -7.04 -3.62 -3.74
CA HIS A 50 -7.34 -3.77 -5.16
C HIS A 50 -6.53 -2.77 -5.98
N GLY A 51 -6.08 -3.20 -7.14
CA GLY A 51 -5.27 -2.39 -8.03
C GLY A 51 -5.00 -3.08 -9.34
N ASN A 52 -3.90 -2.75 -9.99
CA ASN A 52 -3.47 -3.39 -11.22
C ASN A 52 -1.94 -3.39 -11.29
N ARG A 53 -1.37 -4.37 -12.00
CA ARG A 53 0.07 -4.41 -12.34
C ARG A 53 0.98 -4.57 -11.12
N PHE A 54 0.55 -5.32 -10.10
CA PHE A 54 1.36 -5.56 -8.89
C PHE A 54 2.65 -6.33 -9.20
N ARG A 55 2.68 -7.14 -10.27
CA ARG A 55 3.81 -7.99 -10.69
C ARG A 55 4.35 -7.68 -12.09
N ALA A 56 3.92 -6.59 -12.72
CA ALA A 56 4.20 -6.29 -14.13
C ALA A 56 5.70 -6.13 -14.47
N GLU A 57 6.54 -5.82 -13.48
CA GLU A 57 7.99 -5.64 -13.64
C GLU A 57 8.80 -6.77 -12.96
N GLY A 58 8.17 -7.90 -12.65
CA GLY A 58 8.81 -9.05 -12.00
C GLY A 58 8.62 -9.07 -10.48
N PRO A 59 9.48 -9.81 -9.75
CA PRO A 59 9.37 -9.93 -8.29
C PRO A 59 9.56 -8.55 -7.63
N ARG A 60 8.58 -8.16 -6.82
CA ARG A 60 8.54 -6.87 -6.12
C ARG A 60 8.38 -7.09 -4.63
N ASN A 61 9.07 -6.27 -3.84
CA ASN A 61 8.82 -6.17 -2.41
C ASN A 61 7.68 -5.17 -2.20
N VAL A 62 6.68 -5.56 -1.42
CA VAL A 62 5.60 -4.65 -1.02
C VAL A 62 5.65 -4.43 0.48
N LYS A 63 5.47 -3.18 0.88
CA LYS A 63 5.24 -2.79 2.27
C LYS A 63 3.98 -1.96 2.34
N VAL A 64 3.15 -2.25 3.33
CA VAL A 64 1.90 -1.52 3.56
C VAL A 64 1.94 -0.94 4.96
N TYR A 65 1.52 0.31 5.09
CA TYR A 65 1.47 1.01 6.37
C TYR A 65 0.09 1.61 6.59
N PHE A 66 -0.44 1.48 7.80
CA PHE A 66 -1.69 2.09 8.25
C PHE A 66 -1.34 3.10 9.34
N GLY A 67 -1.53 4.39 9.07
CA GLY A 67 -1.20 5.46 10.02
C GLY A 67 0.28 5.50 10.42
N GLY A 68 1.17 4.96 9.58
CA GLY A 68 2.61 4.83 9.87
C GLY A 68 3.03 3.51 10.54
N HIS A 69 2.08 2.65 10.92
CA HIS A 69 2.38 1.31 11.43
C HIS A 69 2.44 0.29 10.29
N GLU A 70 3.49 -0.53 10.23
CA GLU A 70 3.64 -1.55 9.19
C GLU A 70 2.62 -2.68 9.38
N ALA A 71 1.90 -3.01 8.30
CA ALA A 71 0.99 -4.14 8.22
C ALA A 71 1.72 -5.42 7.85
N HIS A 72 1.13 -6.56 8.22
CA HIS A 72 1.63 -7.85 7.76
C HIS A 72 1.09 -8.15 6.37
N VAL A 73 1.98 -8.31 5.39
CA VAL A 73 1.59 -8.70 4.03
C VAL A 73 1.48 -10.22 3.98
N ASP A 74 0.26 -10.76 3.82
CA ASP A 74 0.04 -12.20 3.77
C ASP A 74 0.47 -12.79 2.43
N ARG A 75 -0.17 -12.32 1.35
CA ARG A 75 0.03 -12.82 -0.01
C ARG A 75 -0.58 -11.91 -1.05
N PHE A 76 -0.06 -12.01 -2.26
CA PHE A 76 -0.76 -11.58 -3.47
C PHE A 76 -1.75 -12.67 -3.89
N LEU A 77 -3.03 -12.33 -4.00
CA LEU A 77 -4.04 -13.25 -4.51
C LEU A 77 -3.97 -13.31 -6.04
N SER A 78 -3.70 -12.18 -6.69
CA SER A 78 -3.55 -12.04 -8.14
C SER A 78 -2.61 -10.87 -8.49
N ASP A 79 -2.55 -10.45 -9.75
CA ASP A 79 -1.79 -9.24 -10.19
C ASP A 79 -2.49 -7.92 -9.80
N ASP A 80 -3.75 -8.00 -9.43
CA ASP A 80 -4.66 -6.90 -9.11
C ASP A 80 -5.15 -6.92 -7.65
N GLU A 81 -4.74 -7.92 -6.86
CA GLU A 81 -5.22 -8.08 -5.49
C GLU A 81 -4.13 -8.55 -4.51
N LEU A 82 -4.02 -7.82 -3.39
CA LEU A 82 -3.09 -8.07 -2.31
C LEU A 82 -3.83 -8.19 -0.98
N ILE A 83 -3.54 -9.23 -0.21
CA ILE A 83 -4.12 -9.44 1.11
C ILE A 83 -3.09 -9.06 2.17
N VAL A 84 -3.51 -8.20 3.10
CA VAL A 84 -2.71 -7.76 4.26
C VAL A 84 -3.51 -7.87 5.55
N GLN A 85 -2.82 -7.98 6.68
CA GLN A 85 -3.41 -7.87 8.01
C GLN A 85 -3.04 -6.53 8.63
N THR A 86 -4.05 -5.83 9.12
CA THR A 86 -3.86 -4.51 9.73
C THR A 86 -3.08 -4.61 11.04
N PRO A 87 -2.20 -3.64 11.33
CA PRO A 87 -1.63 -3.51 12.67
C PRO A 87 -2.69 -2.96 13.63
N GLY A 88 -2.41 -3.04 14.94
CA GLY A 88 -3.22 -2.36 15.95
C GLY A 88 -3.17 -0.83 15.79
N GLY A 89 -4.29 -0.18 16.11
CA GLY A 89 -4.48 1.27 15.97
C GLY A 89 -5.16 1.88 17.19
N LYS A 90 -5.77 3.06 17.03
CA LYS A 90 -6.57 3.72 18.07
C LYS A 90 -8.04 3.75 17.71
N LEU A 91 -8.89 3.61 18.72
CA LEU A 91 -10.34 3.58 18.54
C LEU A 91 -10.87 4.88 17.91
N ASN A 92 -11.72 4.75 16.89
CA ASN A 92 -12.33 5.84 16.11
C ASN A 92 -11.33 6.71 15.33
N GLU A 93 -10.09 6.26 15.14
CA GLU A 93 -9.09 6.94 14.34
C GLU A 93 -9.21 6.53 12.86
N SER A 94 -9.32 7.51 11.97
CA SER A 94 -9.13 7.32 10.53
C SER A 94 -7.67 7.55 10.19
N VAL A 95 -7.08 6.64 9.41
CA VAL A 95 -5.66 6.65 9.08
C VAL A 95 -5.42 6.59 7.58
N ASP A 96 -4.29 7.15 7.15
CA ASP A 96 -3.79 7.01 5.80
C ASP A 96 -3.23 5.61 5.58
N VAL A 97 -3.41 5.07 4.37
CA VAL A 97 -2.83 3.80 3.95
C VAL A 97 -1.76 4.06 2.90
N LEU A 98 -0.51 3.78 3.26
CA LEU A 98 0.64 3.94 2.38
C LEU A 98 1.09 2.56 1.87
N ILE A 99 1.09 2.39 0.57
CA ILE A 99 1.58 1.19 -0.11
C ILE A 99 2.86 1.54 -0.84
N VAL A 100 3.92 0.79 -0.58
CA VAL A 100 5.24 0.98 -1.19
C VAL A 100 5.61 -0.29 -1.95
N PHE A 101 5.86 -0.17 -3.24
CA PHE A 101 6.38 -1.24 -4.09
C PHE A 101 7.82 -0.90 -4.48
N ASP A 102 8.73 -1.83 -4.23
CA ASP A 102 10.14 -1.71 -4.61
C ASP A 102 10.55 -2.85 -5.56
N PRO A 103 10.92 -2.55 -6.82
CA PRO A 103 10.77 -1.26 -7.51
C PRO A 103 9.29 -0.93 -7.80
N GLY A 104 8.92 0.33 -8.03
CA GLY A 104 7.56 0.68 -8.47
C GLY A 104 6.95 1.93 -7.82
N GLY A 105 7.57 2.46 -6.78
CA GLY A 105 7.17 3.70 -6.12
C GLY A 105 6.18 3.49 -4.98
N LYS A 106 5.44 4.54 -4.64
CA LYS A 106 4.53 4.54 -3.50
C LYS A 106 3.20 5.19 -3.82
N VAL A 107 2.13 4.69 -3.20
CA VAL A 107 0.76 5.19 -3.31
C VAL A 107 0.25 5.47 -1.91
N ASN A 108 -0.24 6.69 -1.68
CA ASN A 108 -0.84 7.09 -0.41
C ASN A 108 -2.35 7.27 -0.59
N LEU A 109 -3.14 6.59 0.24
CA LEU A 109 -4.59 6.70 0.28
C LEU A 109 -4.99 7.43 1.58
N PRO A 110 -5.35 8.73 1.52
CA PRO A 110 -5.65 9.49 2.72
C PRO A 110 -6.95 9.05 3.36
N ASN A 111 -6.97 8.92 4.70
CA ASN A 111 -8.14 8.49 5.49
C ASN A 111 -8.85 7.23 4.96
N ALA A 112 -8.10 6.29 4.38
CA ALA A 112 -8.66 5.14 3.69
C ALA A 112 -9.10 4.01 4.63
N PHE A 113 -8.62 3.99 5.87
CA PHE A 113 -8.98 2.96 6.84
C PHE A 113 -9.40 3.57 8.18
N ARG A 114 -10.44 3.02 8.82
CA ARG A 114 -10.89 3.45 10.15
C ARG A 114 -10.87 2.33 11.17
N TYR A 115 -10.20 2.57 12.29
CA TYR A 115 -10.21 1.66 13.42
C TYR A 115 -11.49 1.81 14.23
N ILE A 116 -12.20 0.69 14.39
CA ILE A 116 -13.45 0.59 15.15
C ILE A 116 -13.27 -0.42 16.28
N GLU A 117 -14.18 -0.36 17.25
CA GLU A 117 -14.25 -1.39 18.29
C GLU A 117 -14.58 -2.74 17.66
N LYS A 118 -14.15 -3.82 18.29
CA LYS A 118 -14.42 -5.18 17.84
C LYS A 118 -15.91 -5.39 17.69
N SER A 119 -16.40 -5.36 16.45
CA SER A 119 -17.72 -5.91 16.16
C SER A 119 -17.58 -7.41 16.34
N GLN A 120 -18.18 -7.97 17.39
CA GLN A 120 -18.17 -9.40 17.65
C GLN A 120 -18.94 -10.14 16.54
N THR A 121 -18.32 -10.37 15.40
CA THR A 121 -18.85 -11.19 14.31
C THR A 121 -17.90 -12.34 14.03
N GLY A 122 -17.71 -13.18 15.04
CA GLY A 122 -17.40 -14.60 14.87
C GLY A 122 -18.56 -15.40 15.47
N PRO A 123 -18.82 -16.65 15.05
CA PRO A 123 -19.88 -17.46 15.64
C PRO A 123 -19.70 -17.44 17.16
N SER A 124 -20.74 -16.98 17.85
CA SER A 124 -20.83 -17.08 19.30
C SER A 124 -20.47 -18.50 19.70
N VAL A 125 -19.33 -18.67 20.36
CA VAL A 125 -19.04 -19.89 21.12
C VAL A 125 -19.60 -19.73 22.53
N ASP A 126 -20.88 -19.32 22.62
CA ASP A 126 -21.65 -19.35 23.87
C ASP A 126 -22.38 -20.70 24.04
N ASP A 127 -21.94 -21.77 23.37
CA ASP A 127 -22.45 -23.13 23.53
C ASP A 127 -21.46 -24.08 24.23
N LEU A 128 -20.67 -23.56 25.18
CA LEU A 128 -20.11 -24.40 26.24
C LEU A 128 -20.64 -23.97 27.62
N ASN A 129 -21.94 -23.69 27.70
CA ASN A 129 -22.65 -23.81 28.98
C ASN A 129 -22.80 -25.29 29.32
N ILE A 130 -21.71 -25.92 29.75
CA ILE A 130 -21.79 -27.10 30.61
C ILE A 130 -22.48 -26.63 31.88
N ASN A 131 -23.78 -26.90 31.99
CA ASN A 131 -24.57 -26.72 33.21
C ASN A 131 -24.40 -28.02 34.03
N PRO A 132 -23.46 -28.14 35.00
CA PRO A 132 -23.38 -29.32 35.84
C PRO A 132 -24.47 -29.26 36.93
N ASP A 133 -25.75 -29.23 36.55
CA ASP A 133 -26.84 -29.30 37.54
C ASP A 133 -27.98 -30.21 37.07
N LYS A 134 -27.74 -31.52 37.21
CA LYS A 134 -28.76 -32.46 37.67
C LYS A 134 -28.17 -33.34 38.77
N LYS A 135 -28.19 -32.81 39.98
CA LYS A 135 -27.99 -33.60 41.21
C LYS A 135 -29.15 -34.62 41.31
N PRO A 136 -28.91 -35.94 41.36
CA PRO A 136 -29.99 -36.89 41.62
C PRO A 136 -30.50 -36.67 43.05
N LYS A 137 -31.82 -36.49 43.19
CA LYS A 137 -32.49 -36.48 44.49
C LYS A 137 -32.37 -37.87 45.12
N LYS A 138 -32.01 -37.87 46.41
CA LYS A 138 -31.78 -39.02 47.27
C LYS A 138 -33.04 -39.89 47.42
#